data_AF-A0A9E7Z3L9-F1
#
_entry.id   AF-A0A9E7Z3L9-F1
#
_cell.length_a   1.000
_cell.length_b   1.000
_cell.length_c   1.000
_cell.angle_alpha   90.00
_cell.angle_beta   90.00
_cell.angle_gamma   90.00
#
_symmetry.space_group_name_H-M   'P 1'
#
loop_
_entity.id
_entity.type
_entity.pdbx_description
1 polymer ?
#
loop_
_entity_poly.entity_id
_entity_poly.type
_entity_poly.pdbx_seq_one_letter_code
_entity_poly.pdbx_strand_id
1 'polypeptide(L)'
;MEKFFRFIGRYFVDLAALTMSLMVFLIGIRLAWTNNPAWANRAGALITIIGVLLAASRFHEWIKGVANKFVDRNIDGASAFVLDYIKIERGKDISGDTFNDLRSYVKSELKETIDSLIEDDKKRFNLYELYLVIFGTFLNGFGDYLISLAKI
;
A
#
# COMPACT_ATOMS: atom_id res chain seq x y z
N MET A 1 1.16 18.65 21.63
CA MET A 1 0.19 17.56 21.37
C MET A 1 0.04 17.21 19.88
N GLU A 2 -0.03 18.17 18.95
CA GLU A 2 -0.13 17.88 17.50
C GLU A 2 0.99 16.98 16.94
N LYS A 3 2.25 17.18 17.35
CA LYS A 3 3.38 16.34 16.91
C LYS A 3 3.23 14.87 17.35
N PHE A 4 2.64 14.64 18.53
CA PHE A 4 2.37 13.30 19.08
C PHE A 4 1.20 12.62 18.35
N PHE A 5 0.15 13.38 18.03
CA PHE A 5 -0.98 12.87 17.21
C PHE A 5 -0.57 12.54 15.78
N ARG A 6 0.28 13.35 15.13
CA ARG A 6 0.85 13.03 13.81
C ARG A 6 1.78 11.83 13.85
N PHE A 7 2.52 11.64 14.95
CA PHE A 7 3.38 10.47 15.16
C PHE A 7 2.53 9.21 15.35
N ILE A 8 1.55 9.24 16.25
CA ILE A 8 0.62 8.11 16.44
C ILE A 8 -0.08 7.79 15.14
N GLY A 9 -0.70 8.76 14.44
CA GLY A 9 -1.40 8.50 13.19
C GLY A 9 -0.54 7.83 12.11
N ARG A 10 0.76 8.14 12.06
CA ARG A 10 1.70 7.58 11.08
C ARG A 10 2.21 6.17 11.44
N TYR A 11 2.38 5.87 12.74
CA TYR A 11 2.92 4.60 13.22
C TYR A 11 1.87 3.69 13.87
N PHE A 12 0.61 4.12 13.93
CA PHE A 12 -0.47 3.39 14.59
C PHE A 12 -0.66 1.99 13.98
N VAL A 13 -0.64 1.88 12.66
CA VAL A 13 -0.80 0.60 11.96
C VAL A 13 0.35 -0.36 12.30
N ASP A 14 1.58 0.14 12.39
CA ASP A 14 2.74 -0.65 12.78
C ASP A 14 2.64 -1.11 14.24
N LEU A 15 2.27 -0.20 15.15
CA LEU A 15 2.09 -0.50 16.57
C LEU A 15 0.94 -1.49 16.80
N ALA A 16 -0.17 -1.34 16.07
CA ALA A 16 -1.30 -2.26 16.10
C ALA A 16 -0.90 -3.65 15.56
N ALA A 17 -0.16 -3.72 14.45
CA ALA A 17 0.32 -4.98 13.90
C ALA A 17 1.30 -5.70 14.86
N LEU A 18 2.22 -4.96 15.49
CA LEU A 18 3.16 -5.51 16.47
C LEU A 18 2.45 -6.01 17.73
N THR A 19 1.53 -5.22 18.28
CA THR A 19 0.77 -5.61 19.47
C THR A 19 -0.13 -6.80 19.21
N MET A 20 -0.83 -6.84 18.07
CA MET A 20 -1.62 -8.00 17.66
C MET A 20 -0.74 -9.24 17.46
N SER A 21 0.40 -9.11 16.79
CA SER A 21 1.33 -10.23 16.59
C SER A 21 1.85 -10.79 17.92
N LEU A 22 2.16 -9.91 18.89
CA LEU A 22 2.57 -10.31 20.22
C LEU A 22 1.44 -11.03 20.99
N MET A 23 0.21 -10.53 20.91
CA MET A 23 -0.94 -11.20 21.53
C MET A 23 -1.17 -12.59 20.93
N VAL A 24 -1.14 -12.70 19.59
CA VAL A 24 -1.27 -13.97 18.88
C VAL A 24 -0.16 -14.94 19.27
N PHE A 25 1.08 -14.46 19.41
CA PHE A 25 2.21 -15.26 19.87
C PHE A 25 1.99 -15.79 21.29
N LEU A 26 1.63 -14.93 22.24
CA LEU A 26 1.42 -15.31 23.63
C LEU A 26 0.25 -16.29 23.81
N ILE A 27 -0.87 -16.02 23.11
CA ILE A 27 -2.04 -16.92 23.10
C ILE A 27 -1.67 -18.24 22.44
N GLY A 28 -0.95 -18.21 21.32
CA GLY A 28 -0.47 -19.37 20.60
C GLY A 28 0.38 -20.30 21.45
N ILE A 29 1.38 -19.75 22.15
CA ILE A 29 2.22 -20.49 23.09
C ILE A 29 1.37 -21.07 24.22
N ARG A 30 0.49 -20.26 24.82
CA ARG A 30 -0.38 -20.73 25.90
C ARG A 30 -1.24 -21.91 25.45
N LEU A 31 -1.88 -21.83 24.28
CA LEU A 31 -2.73 -22.90 23.74
C LEU A 31 -1.91 -24.11 23.30
N ALA A 32 -0.69 -23.91 22.82
CA ALA A 32 0.23 -24.99 22.48
C ALA A 32 0.63 -25.78 23.73
N TRP A 33 0.86 -25.07 24.84
CA TRP A 33 1.20 -25.66 26.12
C TRP A 33 0.02 -26.41 26.78
N THR A 34 -1.21 -25.88 26.68
CA THR A 34 -2.37 -26.47 27.37
C THR A 34 -3.15 -27.50 26.55
N ASN A 35 -3.11 -27.44 25.21
CA ASN A 35 -3.94 -28.30 24.35
C ASN A 35 -3.09 -29.20 23.44
N ASN A 36 -2.49 -28.62 22.40
CA ASN A 36 -1.74 -29.35 21.38
C ASN A 36 -0.71 -28.42 20.73
N PRO A 37 0.55 -28.87 20.52
CA PRO A 37 1.58 -28.13 19.79
C PRO A 37 1.16 -27.49 18.47
N ALA A 38 0.16 -28.03 17.76
CA ALA A 38 -0.40 -27.46 16.52
C ALA A 38 -0.85 -25.99 16.67
N TRP A 39 -1.20 -25.54 17.88
CA TRP A 39 -1.54 -24.13 18.14
C TRP A 39 -0.38 -23.15 17.95
N ALA A 40 0.87 -23.60 18.12
CA ALA A 40 2.04 -22.78 17.84
C ALA A 40 2.18 -22.52 16.32
N ASN A 41 1.96 -23.53 15.49
CA ASN A 41 1.96 -23.40 14.02
C ASN A 41 0.85 -22.45 13.54
N ARG A 42 -0.35 -22.55 14.12
CA ARG A 42 -1.49 -21.66 13.83
C ARG A 42 -1.19 -20.20 14.17
N ALA A 43 -0.60 -19.96 15.34
CA ALA A 43 -0.19 -18.63 15.74
C ALA A 43 0.91 -18.07 14.83
N GLY A 44 1.88 -18.89 14.44
CA GLY A 44 2.89 -18.53 13.44
C GLY A 44 2.27 -18.11 12.11
N ALA A 45 1.33 -18.90 11.59
CA ALA A 45 0.61 -18.59 10.35
C ALA A 45 -0.15 -17.25 10.44
N LEU A 46 -0.84 -16.98 11.55
CA LEU A 46 -1.54 -15.71 11.77
C LEU A 46 -0.57 -14.51 11.83
N ILE A 47 0.58 -14.66 12.50
CA ILE A 47 1.61 -13.62 12.55
C ILE A 47 2.17 -13.35 11.15
N THR A 48 2.41 -14.38 10.35
CA THR A 48 2.84 -14.22 8.95
C THR A 48 1.80 -13.47 8.12
N ILE A 49 0.51 -13.80 8.27
CA ILE A 49 -0.58 -13.07 7.58
C ILE A 49 -0.59 -11.59 7.98
N ILE A 50 -0.48 -11.28 9.29
CA ILE A 50 -0.39 -9.90 9.78
C ILE A 50 0.80 -9.18 9.14
N GLY A 51 1.97 -9.82 9.09
CA GLY A 51 3.18 -9.25 8.49
C GLY A 51 3.04 -8.97 6.99
N VAL A 52 2.43 -9.90 6.25
CA VAL A 52 2.20 -9.74 4.80
C VAL A 52 1.22 -8.59 4.53
N LEU A 53 0.13 -8.49 5.30
CA LEU A 53 -0.83 -7.37 5.19
C LEU A 53 -0.18 -6.02 5.49
N LEU A 54 0.68 -5.97 6.52
CA LEU A 54 1.43 -4.75 6.86
C LEU A 54 2.40 -4.36 5.73
N ALA A 55 3.12 -5.33 5.17
CA ALA A 55 4.03 -5.11 4.05
C ALA A 55 3.28 -4.59 2.80
N ALA A 56 2.13 -5.19 2.49
CA ALA A 56 1.27 -4.74 1.38
C ALA A 56 0.78 -3.29 1.59
N SER A 57 0.38 -2.93 2.81
CA SER A 57 -0.01 -1.56 3.15
C SER A 57 1.14 -0.56 2.93
N ARG A 58 2.36 -0.89 3.37
CA ARG A 58 3.54 -0.02 3.19
C ARG A 58 3.97 0.11 1.73
N PHE A 59 3.91 -0.98 0.99
CA PHE A 59 4.20 -0.97 -0.44
C PHE A 59 3.23 -0.04 -1.19
N HIS A 60 1.97 0.02 -0.74
CA HIS A 60 0.98 0.92 -1.32
C HIS A 60 1.39 2.39 -1.16
N GLU A 61 1.75 2.79 0.06
CA GLU A 61 2.21 4.14 0.39
C GLU A 61 3.51 4.51 -0.33
N TRP A 62 4.46 3.57 -0.40
CA TRP A 62 5.74 3.80 -1.05
C TRP A 62 5.58 4.09 -2.55
N ILE A 63 4.77 3.31 -3.27
CA ILE A 63 4.51 3.56 -4.70
C ILE A 63 3.84 4.91 -4.92
N LYS A 64 2.85 5.29 -4.09
CA LYS A 64 2.24 6.63 -4.18
C LYS A 64 3.31 7.72 -4.00
N GLY A 65 4.24 7.52 -3.07
CA GLY A 65 5.37 8.43 -2.87
C GLY A 65 6.31 8.51 -4.08
N VAL A 66 6.61 7.38 -4.73
CA VAL A 66 7.45 7.32 -5.94
C VAL A 66 6.76 7.99 -7.13
N ALA A 67 5.47 7.72 -7.35
CA ALA A 67 4.68 8.31 -8.42
C ALA A 67 4.60 9.84 -8.29
N ASN A 68 4.30 10.35 -7.09
CA ASN A 68 4.29 11.80 -6.84
C ASN A 68 5.66 12.44 -7.11
N LYS A 69 6.77 11.80 -6.68
CA LYS A 69 8.13 12.29 -6.97
C LYS A 69 8.46 12.26 -8.46
N PHE A 70 7.92 11.31 -9.21
CA PHE A 70 8.08 11.25 -10.66
C PHE A 70 7.36 12.40 -11.34
N VAL A 71 6.11 12.69 -10.94
CA VAL A 71 5.37 13.87 -11.41
C VAL A 71 6.16 15.15 -11.10
N ASP A 72 6.59 15.34 -9.86
CA ASP A 72 7.33 16.55 -9.45
C ASP A 72 8.62 16.77 -10.25
N ARG A 73 9.33 15.70 -10.66
CA ARG A 73 10.58 15.80 -11.44
C ARG A 73 10.36 16.08 -12.92
N ASN A 74 9.25 15.60 -13.49
CA ASN A 74 9.01 15.70 -14.93
C ASN A 74 8.04 16.83 -15.30
N ILE A 75 7.40 17.44 -14.30
CA ILE A 75 6.40 18.49 -14.53
C ILE A 75 6.99 19.70 -15.28
N ASP A 76 8.24 20.05 -15.01
CA ASP A 76 8.85 21.23 -15.62
C ASP A 76 9.13 21.03 -17.11
N GLY A 77 9.57 19.83 -17.50
CA GLY A 77 9.75 19.46 -18.91
C GLY A 77 8.43 19.31 -19.66
N ALA A 78 7.42 18.68 -19.03
CA ALA A 78 6.09 18.53 -19.63
C ALA A 78 5.39 19.89 -19.81
N SER A 79 5.46 20.76 -18.81
CA SER A 79 4.88 22.11 -18.86
C SER A 79 5.56 22.94 -19.95
N ALA A 80 6.89 22.90 -20.04
CA ALA A 80 7.66 23.61 -21.06
C ALA A 80 7.30 23.14 -22.48
N PHE A 81 7.13 21.83 -22.71
CA PHE A 81 6.71 21.30 -24.00
C PHE A 81 5.31 21.78 -24.42
N VAL A 82 4.34 21.75 -23.50
CA VAL A 82 2.98 22.23 -23.76
C VAL A 82 2.97 23.72 -24.07
N LEU A 83 3.81 24.51 -23.40
CA LEU A 83 3.94 25.94 -23.67
C LEU A 83 4.57 26.23 -25.02
N ASP A 84 5.60 25.48 -25.40
CA ASP A 84 6.24 25.63 -26.70
C ASP A 84 5.25 25.32 -27.83
N TYR A 85 4.44 24.27 -27.65
CA TYR A 85 3.33 23.95 -28.55
C TYR A 85 2.29 25.09 -28.64
N ILE A 86 1.84 25.64 -27.50
CA ILE A 86 0.87 26.74 -27.50
C ILE A 86 1.47 28.03 -28.12
N LYS A 87 2.77 28.29 -27.93
CA LYS A 87 3.47 29.42 -28.57
C LYS A 87 3.47 29.28 -30.09
N ILE A 88 3.77 28.07 -30.59
CA ILE A 88 3.74 27.76 -32.02
C ILE A 88 2.32 27.93 -32.59
N GLU A 89 1.31 27.51 -31.85
CA GLU A 89 -0.08 27.48 -32.32
C GLU A 89 -0.81 28.83 -32.23
N ARG A 90 -0.48 29.66 -31.21
CA ARG A 90 -1.12 30.97 -30.99
C ARG A 90 -0.26 32.19 -31.35
N GLY A 91 1.03 31.99 -31.64
CA GLY A 91 1.96 33.04 -32.06
C GLY A 91 2.18 34.17 -31.04
N LYS A 92 1.82 33.96 -29.77
CA LYS A 92 1.96 34.95 -28.68
C LYS A 92 2.63 34.33 -27.48
N ASP A 93 3.52 35.11 -26.87
CA ASP A 93 4.16 34.73 -25.62
C ASP A 93 3.15 34.77 -24.47
N ILE A 94 3.18 33.74 -23.63
CA ILE A 94 2.25 33.57 -22.51
C ILE A 94 2.87 34.24 -21.28
N SER A 95 2.08 35.04 -20.54
CA SER A 95 2.57 35.71 -19.32
C SER A 95 2.97 34.72 -18.23
N GLY A 96 3.93 35.10 -17.37
CA GLY A 96 4.45 34.25 -16.30
C GLY A 96 3.41 33.78 -15.26
N ASP A 97 2.32 34.53 -15.07
CA ASP A 97 1.23 34.12 -14.19
C ASP A 97 0.39 33.00 -14.82
N THR A 98 0.09 33.12 -16.11
CA THR A 98 -0.64 32.09 -16.87
C THR A 98 0.19 30.79 -16.98
N PHE A 99 1.52 30.89 -16.98
CA PHE A 99 2.44 29.74 -16.92
C PHE A 99 2.28 28.94 -15.62
N ASN A 100 2.19 29.61 -14.47
CA ASN A 100 2.06 28.94 -13.17
C ASN A 100 0.69 28.26 -13.00
N ASP A 101 -0.36 28.88 -13.53
CA ASP A 101 -1.70 28.29 -13.55
C ASP A 101 -1.74 27.05 -14.46
N LEU A 102 -1.16 27.14 -15.66
CA LEU A 102 -1.06 26.01 -16.59
C LEU A 102 -0.21 24.87 -16.00
N ARG A 103 0.92 25.19 -15.37
CA ARG A 103 1.78 24.21 -14.69
C ARG A 103 1.03 23.50 -13.57
N SER A 104 0.23 24.23 -12.79
CA SER A 104 -0.59 23.66 -11.71
C SER A 104 -1.68 22.74 -12.26
N TYR A 105 -2.33 23.14 -13.35
CA TYR A 105 -3.36 22.35 -14.03
C TYR A 105 -2.79 21.07 -14.65
N VAL A 106 -1.68 21.18 -15.39
CA VAL A 106 -0.98 20.01 -15.96
C VAL A 106 -0.54 19.09 -14.83
N LYS A 107 -0.09 19.63 -13.69
CA LYS A 107 0.32 18.83 -12.53
C LYS A 107 -0.83 18.06 -11.90
N SER A 108 -2.00 18.68 -11.72
CA SER A 108 -3.16 17.97 -11.18
C SER A 108 -3.60 16.86 -12.13
N GLU A 109 -3.70 17.14 -13.43
CA GLU A 109 -4.16 16.15 -14.42
C GLU A 109 -3.19 14.98 -14.59
N LEU A 110 -1.88 15.26 -14.66
CA LEU A 110 -0.88 14.20 -14.76
C LEU A 110 -0.87 13.31 -13.52
N LYS A 111 -1.08 13.93 -12.34
CA LYS A 111 -1.17 13.20 -11.08
C LYS A 111 -2.42 12.33 -11.02
N GLU A 112 -3.57 12.85 -11.42
CA GLU A 112 -4.83 12.11 -11.43
C GLU A 112 -4.80 10.96 -12.44
N THR A 113 -4.24 11.20 -13.63
CA THR A 113 -4.05 10.17 -14.65
C THR A 113 -3.10 9.06 -14.16
N ILE A 114 -1.95 9.42 -13.58
CA ILE A 114 -1.00 8.44 -13.04
C ILE A 114 -1.60 7.69 -11.84
N ASP A 115 -2.32 8.37 -10.95
CA ASP A 115 -2.99 7.72 -9.82
C ASP A 115 -4.04 6.72 -10.33
N SER A 116 -4.78 7.02 -11.40
CA SER A 116 -5.76 6.11 -12.01
C SER A 116 -5.11 4.88 -12.67
N LEU A 117 -4.05 5.08 -13.46
CA LEU A 117 -3.32 4.00 -14.13
C LEU A 117 -2.64 3.07 -13.12
N ILE A 118 -2.05 3.65 -12.08
CA ILE A 118 -1.44 2.87 -11.00
C ILE A 118 -2.52 2.15 -10.20
N GLU A 119 -3.69 2.74 -9.93
CA GLU A 119 -4.72 2.07 -9.14
C GLU A 119 -5.25 0.79 -9.78
N ASP A 120 -5.53 0.78 -11.08
CA ASP A 120 -6.20 -0.36 -11.72
C ASP A 120 -5.28 -1.58 -11.90
N ASP A 121 -4.07 -1.38 -12.41
CA ASP A 121 -3.12 -2.48 -12.63
C ASP A 121 -2.54 -3.00 -11.30
N LYS A 122 -2.30 -2.10 -10.33
CA LYS A 122 -1.78 -2.47 -9.00
C LYS A 122 -2.83 -3.16 -8.15
N LYS A 123 -4.11 -2.75 -8.20
CA LYS A 123 -5.18 -3.45 -7.46
C LYS A 123 -5.21 -4.91 -7.89
N ARG A 124 -5.12 -5.20 -9.18
CA ARG A 124 -5.24 -6.58 -9.68
C ARG A 124 -4.02 -7.44 -9.35
N PHE A 125 -2.81 -7.00 -9.64
CA PHE A 125 -1.61 -7.86 -9.48
C PHE A 125 -1.28 -8.14 -8.01
N ASN A 126 -1.32 -7.11 -7.15
CA ASN A 126 -1.04 -7.29 -5.73
C ASN A 126 -2.13 -8.08 -4.99
N LEU A 127 -3.40 -7.99 -5.39
CA LEU A 127 -4.47 -8.72 -4.70
C LEU A 127 -4.32 -10.24 -4.88
N TYR A 128 -4.00 -10.73 -6.07
CA TYR A 128 -3.86 -12.16 -6.29
C TYR A 128 -2.65 -12.76 -5.58
N GLU A 129 -1.48 -12.10 -5.64
CA GLU A 129 -0.30 -12.56 -4.90
C GLU A 129 -0.52 -12.52 -3.38
N LEU A 130 -1.14 -11.44 -2.90
CA LEU A 130 -1.52 -11.31 -1.49
C LEU A 130 -2.48 -12.42 -1.07
N TYR A 131 -3.51 -12.70 -1.86
CA TYR A 131 -4.44 -13.80 -1.58
C TYR A 131 -3.76 -15.15 -1.64
N LEU A 132 -2.88 -15.42 -2.59
CA LEU A 132 -2.14 -16.68 -2.68
C LEU A 132 -1.25 -16.90 -1.45
N VAL A 133 -0.51 -15.88 -1.01
CA VAL A 133 0.36 -15.97 0.18
C VAL A 133 -0.48 -16.15 1.45
N ILE A 134 -1.55 -15.37 1.61
CA ILE A 134 -2.45 -15.49 2.78
C ILE A 134 -3.11 -16.87 2.79
N PHE A 135 -3.65 -17.32 1.66
CA PHE A 135 -4.36 -18.59 1.56
C PHE A 135 -3.41 -19.78 1.76
N GLY A 136 -2.21 -19.74 1.17
CA GLY A 136 -1.18 -20.76 1.37
C GLY A 136 -0.72 -20.84 2.83
N THR A 137 -0.53 -19.69 3.48
CA THR A 137 -0.15 -19.61 4.89
C THR A 137 -1.29 -20.09 5.80
N PHE A 138 -2.54 -19.75 5.46
CA PHE A 138 -3.72 -20.22 6.16
C PHE A 138 -3.87 -21.74 6.04
N LEU A 139 -3.71 -22.31 4.85
CA LEU A 139 -3.71 -23.76 4.63
C LEU A 139 -2.60 -24.45 5.42
N ASN A 140 -1.40 -23.86 5.51
CA ASN A 140 -0.30 -24.44 6.26
C ASN A 140 -0.58 -24.45 7.78
N GLY A 141 -1.17 -23.38 8.32
CA GLY A 141 -1.50 -23.29 9.75
C GLY A 141 -2.79 -24.02 10.16
N PHE A 142 -3.82 -24.00 9.31
CA PHE A 142 -5.19 -24.40 9.62
C PHE A 142 -5.75 -25.50 8.70
N GLY A 143 -4.95 -26.04 7.78
CA GLY A 143 -5.38 -27.05 6.81
C GLY A 143 -6.00 -28.28 7.46
N ASP A 144 -5.48 -28.72 8.60
CA ASP A 144 -6.04 -29.84 9.36
C ASP A 144 -7.49 -29.59 9.79
N TYR A 145 -7.84 -28.35 10.17
CA TYR A 145 -9.22 -28.00 10.51
C TYR A 145 -10.12 -27.96 9.28
N LEU A 146 -9.64 -27.42 8.16
CA LEU A 146 -10.42 -27.40 6.92
C LEU A 146 -10.73 -28.81 6.43
N ILE A 147 -9.74 -29.71 6.48
CA ILE A 147 -9.93 -31.12 6.11
C ILE A 147 -10.87 -31.82 7.11
N SER A 148 -10.74 -31.54 8.40
CA SER A 148 -11.65 -32.06 9.42
C SER A 148 -13.08 -31.60 9.19
N LEU A 149 -13.28 -30.32 8.86
CA LEU A 149 -14.59 -29.70 8.62
C LEU A 149 -15.22 -30.17 7.30
N ALA A 150 -14.40 -30.46 6.28
CA ALA A 150 -14.85 -31.04 5.01
C ALA A 150 -15.20 -32.55 5.10
N LYS A 151 -14.78 -33.22 6.18
CA LYS A 151 -15.15 -34.62 6.47
C LYS A 151 -16.45 -34.75 7.27
N ILE A 152 -16.97 -33.64 7.80
CA ILE A 152 -18.28 -33.52 8.45
C ILE A 152 -19.35 -33.38 7.36
#